data_AF-A0A920CZ76-F1
#
_entry.id   AF-A0A920CZ76-F1
#
_cell.length_a   1.000
_cell.length_b   1.000
_cell.length_c   1.000
_cell.angle_alpha   90.00
_cell.angle_beta   90.00
_cell.angle_gamma   90.00
#
_symmetry.space_group_name_H-M   'P 1'
#
loop_
_entity.id
_entity.type
_entity.pdbx_description
1 polymer ?
#
loop_
_entity_poly.entity_id
_entity_poly.type
_entity_poly.pdbx_seq_one_letter_code
_entity_poly.pdbx_strand_id
1 'polypeptide(L)'
;MIKPWIFETNKTGFDFCRSTLIELISRFPLTQFEGIHLINSRWGHLSLLDEDEITYHESPEFWAKDFYWGTDTFWWKSEDERILMNLSPLKPKRDDKETIYELWEVPSKEEYIFVNREEINDLFTNHLINNVFEKTWCTTKYNYNEALRDLYKYKGWIEYKEIC
;
A
#
# COMPACT_ATOMS: atom_id res chain seq x y z
N MET A 1 -12.82 6.99 19.84
CA MET A 1 -12.10 7.14 18.56
C MET A 1 -11.29 5.88 18.36
N ILE A 2 -11.57 5.10 17.31
CA ILE A 2 -10.81 3.87 17.04
C ILE A 2 -9.51 4.32 16.37
N LYS A 3 -8.38 4.12 17.05
CA LYS A 3 -7.07 4.31 16.44
C LYS A 3 -6.76 3.06 15.61
N PRO A 4 -6.40 3.18 14.32
CA PRO A 4 -6.08 2.00 13.50
C PRO A 4 -4.79 1.32 13.99
N TRP A 5 -3.81 2.10 14.45
CA TRP A 5 -2.52 1.61 14.92
C TRP A 5 -2.51 1.44 16.44
N ILE A 6 -2.06 0.28 16.92
CA ILE A 6 -1.98 -0.03 18.37
C ILE A 6 -0.73 0.56 19.04
N PHE A 7 0.19 1.09 18.24
CA PHE A 7 1.46 1.64 18.66
C PHE A 7 1.51 3.16 18.45
N GLU A 8 2.52 3.81 19.01
CA GLU A 8 2.67 5.26 18.91
C GLU A 8 3.18 5.68 17.54
N THR A 9 2.52 6.67 16.95
CA THR A 9 2.88 7.24 15.65
C THR A 9 2.81 8.76 15.73
N ASN A 10 3.82 9.46 15.19
CA ASN A 10 3.70 10.87 14.84
C ASN A 10 2.90 11.00 13.51
N LYS A 11 2.78 12.22 12.94
CA LYS A 11 2.08 12.40 11.65
C LYS A 11 2.74 11.58 10.53
N THR A 12 4.05 11.66 10.40
CA THR A 12 4.83 10.97 9.36
C THR A 12 4.65 9.46 9.46
N GLY A 13 4.75 8.89 10.67
CA GLY A 13 4.52 7.47 10.92
C GLY A 13 3.09 7.04 10.63
N PHE A 14 2.10 7.86 10.99
CA PHE A 14 0.70 7.58 10.66
C PHE A 14 0.49 7.51 9.14
N ASP A 15 1.00 8.50 8.40
CA ASP A 15 0.88 8.57 6.94
C ASP A 15 1.63 7.42 6.27
N PHE A 16 2.79 7.03 6.80
CA PHE A 16 3.55 5.90 6.30
C PHE A 16 2.80 4.58 6.50
N CYS A 17 2.28 4.30 7.70
CA CYS A 17 1.46 3.12 7.95
C CYS A 17 0.21 3.08 7.07
N ARG A 18 -0.43 4.23 6.83
CA ARG A 18 -1.55 4.34 5.90
C ARG A 18 -1.12 3.99 4.48
N SER A 19 -0.03 4.54 3.98
CA SER A 19 0.49 4.20 2.65
C SER A 19 0.82 2.71 2.53
N THR A 20 1.42 2.10 3.57
CA THR A 20 1.68 0.65 3.60
C THR A 20 0.37 -0.14 3.56
N LEU A 21 -0.66 0.29 4.29
CA LEU A 21 -1.98 -0.33 4.25
C LEU A 21 -2.60 -0.25 2.85
N ILE A 22 -2.54 0.92 2.18
CA ILE A 22 -3.05 1.10 0.82
C ILE A 22 -2.35 0.15 -0.16
N GLU A 23 -1.03 0.07 -0.10
CA GLU A 23 -0.24 -0.86 -0.91
C GLU A 23 -0.63 -2.32 -0.63
N LEU A 24 -0.85 -2.66 0.63
CA LEU A 24 -1.21 -4.01 1.06
C LEU A 24 -2.58 -4.44 0.52
N ILE A 25 -3.63 -3.65 0.75
CA ILE A 25 -5.00 -3.99 0.32
C ILE A 25 -5.19 -3.87 -1.20
N SER A 26 -4.39 -3.05 -1.87
CA SER A 26 -4.49 -2.89 -3.32
C SER A 26 -3.76 -3.97 -4.10
N ARG A 27 -2.68 -4.53 -3.53
CA ARG A 27 -1.88 -5.59 -4.18
C ARG A 27 -2.32 -6.99 -3.85
N PHE A 28 -2.86 -7.20 -2.65
CA PHE A 28 -3.13 -8.53 -2.10
C PHE A 28 -4.62 -8.72 -1.80
N PRO A 29 -5.12 -9.97 -1.76
CA PRO A 29 -6.52 -10.26 -1.44
C PRO A 29 -6.80 -10.09 0.06
N LEU A 30 -6.50 -8.92 0.61
CA LEU A 30 -6.68 -8.58 2.02
C LEU A 30 -7.71 -7.48 2.15
N THR A 31 -8.62 -7.65 3.09
CA THR A 31 -9.50 -6.57 3.54
C THR A 31 -8.71 -5.52 4.32
N GLN A 32 -9.27 -4.31 4.44
CA GLN A 32 -8.69 -3.26 5.27
C GLN A 32 -8.49 -3.68 6.73
N PHE A 33 -9.42 -4.45 7.30
CA PHE A 33 -9.30 -4.99 8.65
C PHE A 33 -8.12 -5.95 8.79
N GLU A 34 -7.97 -6.89 7.86
CA GLU A 34 -6.83 -7.83 7.85
C GLU A 34 -5.51 -7.09 7.66
N GLY A 35 -5.49 -6.06 6.80
CA GLY A 35 -4.31 -5.24 6.58
C GLY A 35 -3.89 -4.47 7.84
N ILE A 36 -4.84 -3.85 8.53
CA ILE A 36 -4.58 -3.17 9.81
C ILE A 36 -4.07 -4.16 10.86
N HIS A 37 -4.70 -5.34 10.96
CA HIS A 37 -4.26 -6.38 11.89
C HIS A 37 -2.84 -6.85 11.58
N LEU A 38 -2.50 -7.04 10.31
CA LEU A 38 -1.17 -7.44 9.89
C LEU A 38 -0.11 -6.40 10.25
N ILE A 39 -0.36 -5.12 9.94
CA ILE A 39 0.54 -4.01 10.32
C ILE A 39 0.74 -3.98 11.83
N ASN A 40 -0.35 -4.06 12.61
CA ASN A 40 -0.27 -4.08 14.06
C ASN A 40 0.48 -5.30 14.61
N SER A 41 0.35 -6.48 13.99
CA SER A 41 1.11 -7.67 14.40
C SER A 41 2.61 -7.54 14.14
N ARG A 42 2.99 -6.86 13.06
CA ARG A 42 4.38 -6.71 12.62
C ARG A 42 5.09 -5.55 13.30
N TRP A 43 4.41 -4.43 13.51
CA TRP A 43 4.99 -3.20 14.07
C TRP A 43 4.41 -2.79 15.44
N GLY A 44 3.51 -3.57 16.03
CA GLY A 44 2.89 -3.23 17.31
C GLY A 44 3.85 -3.11 18.50
N HIS A 45 5.09 -3.59 18.34
CA HIS A 45 6.16 -3.48 19.32
C HIS A 45 7.10 -2.28 19.08
N LEU A 46 6.88 -1.52 18.00
CA LEU A 46 7.69 -0.35 17.61
C LEU A 46 7.02 0.95 18.07
N SER A 47 7.74 2.06 17.90
CA SER A 47 7.20 3.42 17.98
C SER A 47 7.68 4.21 16.77
N LEU A 48 6.76 4.71 15.93
CA LEU A 48 7.12 5.49 14.75
C LEU A 48 7.05 6.99 15.06
N LEU A 49 7.99 7.43 15.90
CA LEU A 49 8.08 8.80 16.41
C LEU A 49 9.29 9.58 15.88
N ASP A 50 10.35 8.88 15.48
CA ASP A 50 11.60 9.44 14.97
C ASP A 50 11.71 9.22 13.46
N GLU A 51 12.12 10.23 12.69
CA GLU A 51 12.25 10.14 11.23
C GLU A 51 13.42 9.25 10.78
N ASP A 52 14.33 8.91 11.69
CA ASP A 52 15.46 7.99 11.44
C ASP A 52 15.13 6.51 11.75
N GLU A 53 13.86 6.18 12.01
CA GLU A 53 13.43 4.79 12.22
C GLU A 53 13.74 3.93 10.99
N ILE A 54 14.30 2.73 11.21
CA ILE A 54 14.71 1.81 10.14
C ILE A 54 13.55 1.44 9.21
N THR A 55 12.32 1.53 9.72
CA THR A 55 11.09 1.33 8.97
C THR A 55 10.99 2.27 7.76
N TYR A 56 11.52 3.49 7.86
CA TYR A 56 11.49 4.47 6.77
C TYR A 56 12.59 4.27 5.72
N HIS A 57 13.54 3.35 5.93
CA HIS A 57 14.58 3.04 4.94
C HIS A 57 14.01 2.30 3.72
N GLU A 58 12.83 1.71 3.87
CA GLU A 58 12.15 0.97 2.82
C GLU A 58 10.82 1.62 2.45
N SER A 59 10.33 1.34 1.24
CA SER A 59 9.08 1.93 0.75
C SER A 59 7.83 1.26 1.34
N PRO A 60 6.67 1.92 1.31
CA PRO A 60 5.38 1.28 1.59
C PRO A 60 5.10 0.04 0.72
N GLU A 61 5.52 0.06 -0.56
CA GLU A 61 5.42 -1.10 -1.47
C GLU A 61 6.26 -2.27 -0.95
N PHE A 62 7.50 -2.01 -0.52
CA PHE A 62 8.39 -3.02 0.07
C PHE A 62 7.72 -3.68 1.27
N TRP A 63 7.24 -2.89 2.23
CA TRP A 63 6.64 -3.41 3.45
C TRP A 63 5.35 -4.19 3.19
N ALA A 64 4.52 -3.75 2.25
CA ALA A 64 3.33 -4.49 1.87
C ALA A 64 3.69 -5.91 1.38
N LYS A 65 4.73 -6.03 0.56
CA LYS A 65 5.23 -7.31 0.04
C LYS A 65 5.84 -8.17 1.14
N ASP A 66 6.69 -7.59 1.98
CA ASP A 66 7.31 -8.29 3.10
C ASP A 66 6.29 -8.78 4.13
N PHE A 67 5.25 -7.99 4.38
CA PHE A 67 4.20 -8.38 5.31
C PHE A 67 3.35 -9.53 4.79
N TYR A 68 2.97 -9.48 3.51
CA TYR A 68 2.10 -10.47 2.89
C TYR A 68 2.83 -11.80 2.64
N TRP A 69 4.00 -11.76 2.02
CA TRP A 69 4.73 -12.98 1.67
C TRP A 69 5.66 -13.47 2.78
N GLY A 70 6.24 -12.54 3.54
CA GLY A 70 7.31 -12.84 4.50
C GLY A 70 8.68 -12.87 3.85
N THR A 71 9.70 -12.43 4.59
CA THR A 71 11.08 -12.33 4.09
C THR A 71 11.63 -13.65 3.56
N ASP A 72 11.24 -14.78 4.15
CA ASP A 72 11.73 -16.12 3.77
C ASP A 72 11.27 -16.60 2.38
N THR A 73 10.34 -15.89 1.71
CA THR A 73 9.89 -16.25 0.37
C THR A 73 10.75 -15.67 -0.75
N PHE A 74 11.76 -14.86 -0.41
CA PHE A 74 12.62 -14.14 -1.36
C PHE A 74 11.79 -13.34 -2.36
N TRP A 75 10.84 -12.55 -1.85
CA TRP A 75 9.86 -11.90 -2.70
C TRP A 75 10.43 -10.84 -3.62
N TRP A 76 11.63 -10.34 -3.31
CA TRP A 76 12.45 -9.41 -4.10
C TRP A 76 13.24 -10.08 -5.25
N LYS A 77 12.86 -11.30 -5.62
CA LYS A 77 13.49 -12.05 -6.71
C LYS A 77 12.58 -12.07 -7.91
N SER A 78 13.13 -11.62 -9.03
CA SER A 78 12.48 -11.69 -10.34
C SER A 78 12.14 -13.13 -10.72
N GLU A 79 11.16 -13.31 -11.62
CA GLU A 79 10.74 -14.64 -12.07
C GLU A 79 11.91 -15.47 -12.62
N ASP A 80 12.79 -14.86 -13.41
CA ASP A 80 13.99 -15.50 -13.95
C ASP A 80 14.95 -15.96 -12.84
N GLU A 81 15.22 -15.10 -11.84
CA GLU A 81 16.05 -15.47 -10.68
C GLU A 81 15.42 -16.60 -9.88
N ARG A 82 14.09 -16.59 -9.71
CA ARG A 82 13.37 -17.65 -9.01
C ARG A 82 13.49 -18.99 -9.72
N ILE A 83 13.37 -19.01 -11.06
CA ILE A 83 13.60 -20.21 -11.87
C ILE A 83 15.02 -20.73 -11.68
N LEU A 84 16.02 -19.85 -11.76
CA LEU A 84 17.43 -20.21 -11.57
C LEU A 84 17.71 -20.77 -10.16
N MET A 85 17.03 -20.25 -9.15
CA MET A 85 17.17 -20.67 -7.75
C MET A 85 16.24 -21.83 -7.35
N ASN A 86 15.47 -22.38 -8.29
CA ASN A 86 14.46 -23.41 -8.05
C ASN A 86 13.43 -23.02 -6.96
N LEU A 87 13.04 -21.74 -6.92
CA LEU A 87 12.03 -21.19 -6.03
C LEU A 87 10.65 -21.27 -6.68
N SER A 88 9.60 -21.48 -5.87
CA SER A 88 8.22 -21.47 -6.37
C SER A 88 7.84 -20.10 -6.95
N PRO A 89 6.99 -20.00 -7.98
CA PRO A 89 6.55 -18.71 -8.50
C PRO A 89 5.79 -17.91 -7.43
N LEU A 90 5.97 -16.58 -7.44
CA LEU A 90 5.18 -15.67 -6.61
C LEU A 90 4.06 -15.08 -7.43
N LYS A 91 2.84 -15.47 -7.07
CA LYS A 91 1.63 -14.84 -7.59
C LYS A 91 0.75 -14.48 -6.39
N PRO A 92 0.36 -13.21 -6.21
CA PRO A 92 -0.64 -12.88 -5.21
C PRO A 92 -1.93 -13.63 -5.57
N LYS A 93 -2.59 -14.23 -4.58
CA LYS A 93 -3.83 -14.99 -4.78
C LYS A 93 -5.03 -14.05 -4.93
N ARG A 94 -4.92 -13.05 -5.81
CA ARG A 94 -6.00 -12.11 -6.09
C ARG A 94 -6.74 -12.50 -7.37
N ASP A 95 -8.04 -12.30 -7.36
CA ASP A 95 -8.89 -12.44 -8.54
C ASP A 95 -8.89 -11.10 -9.28
N ASP A 96 -7.97 -10.96 -10.25
CA ASP A 96 -7.90 -9.78 -11.12
C ASP A 96 -9.24 -9.61 -11.84
N LYS A 97 -9.94 -8.52 -11.51
CA LYS A 97 -11.21 -8.12 -12.11
C LYS A 97 -11.19 -6.63 -12.40
N GLU A 98 -11.86 -6.24 -13.47
CA GLU A 98 -11.99 -4.83 -13.82
C GLU A 98 -12.63 -4.06 -12.66
N THR A 99 -11.89 -3.08 -12.15
CA THR A 99 -12.22 -2.32 -10.94
C THR A 99 -11.87 -0.85 -11.13
N ILE A 100 -12.61 0.04 -10.48
CA ILE A 100 -12.37 1.48 -10.50
C ILE A 100 -11.42 1.84 -9.36
N TYR A 101 -10.28 2.44 -9.71
CA TYR A 101 -9.32 3.01 -8.77
C TYR A 101 -9.47 4.53 -8.74
N GLU A 102 -9.47 5.09 -7.54
CA GLU A 102 -9.64 6.53 -7.33
C GLU A 102 -8.40 7.15 -6.70
N LEU A 103 -8.00 8.29 -7.24
CA LEU A 103 -6.99 9.16 -6.68
C LEU A 103 -7.68 10.23 -5.84
N TRP A 104 -7.29 10.30 -4.57
CA TRP A 104 -7.73 11.32 -3.64
C TRP A 104 -6.52 12.06 -3.12
N GLU A 105 -6.57 13.38 -3.12
CA GLU A 105 -5.42 14.25 -2.81
C GLU A 105 -5.80 15.34 -1.83
N VAL A 106 -4.81 15.87 -1.13
CA VAL A 106 -4.95 17.08 -0.31
C VAL A 106 -4.45 18.26 -1.14
N PRO A 107 -5.30 19.19 -1.61
CA PRO A 107 -4.90 20.24 -2.57
C PRO A 107 -3.71 21.10 -2.15
N SER A 108 -3.46 21.24 -0.86
CA SER A 108 -2.39 22.07 -0.30
C SER A 108 -1.14 21.29 0.12
N LYS A 109 -1.06 19.97 -0.14
CA LYS A 109 0.04 19.10 0.29
C LYS A 109 0.38 18.07 -0.78
N GLU A 110 1.62 17.59 -0.79
CA GLU A 110 2.00 16.42 -1.60
C GLU A 110 1.56 15.11 -0.92
N GLU A 111 0.28 15.05 -0.53
CA GLU A 111 -0.33 13.91 0.17
C GLU A 111 -1.49 13.37 -0.68
N TYR A 112 -1.43 12.08 -1.01
CA TYR A 112 -2.44 11.40 -1.81
C TYR A 112 -2.65 9.96 -1.36
N ILE A 113 -3.79 9.40 -1.77
CA ILE A 113 -4.04 7.95 -1.76
C ILE A 113 -4.56 7.53 -3.14
N PHE A 114 -4.21 6.31 -3.54
CA PHE A 114 -4.73 5.72 -4.77
C PHE A 114 -5.14 4.27 -4.49
N VAL A 115 -6.43 3.97 -4.61
CA VAL A 115 -6.99 2.71 -4.10
C VAL A 115 -8.27 2.35 -4.85
N ASN A 116 -8.69 1.09 -4.77
CA ASN A 116 -10.02 0.66 -5.23
C ASN A 116 -11.11 1.54 -4.59
N ARG A 117 -12.07 2.02 -5.39
CA ARG A 117 -13.23 2.81 -4.95
C ARG A 117 -13.96 2.15 -3.77
N GLU A 118 -14.05 0.83 -3.75
CA GLU A 118 -14.76 0.08 -2.70
C GLU A 118 -14.15 0.30 -1.31
N GLU A 119 -12.85 0.63 -1.22
CA GLU A 119 -12.13 0.87 0.04
C GLU A 119 -12.31 2.28 0.61
N ILE A 120 -12.76 3.25 -0.20
CA ILE A 120 -12.75 4.67 0.18
C ILE A 120 -13.60 4.95 1.42
N ASN A 121 -14.82 4.37 1.48
CA ASN A 121 -15.72 4.58 2.62
C ASN A 121 -15.12 4.03 3.92
N ASP A 122 -14.44 2.90 3.85
CA ASP A 122 -13.80 2.28 5.00
C ASP A 122 -12.59 3.10 5.46
N LEU A 123 -11.83 3.70 4.52
CA LEU A 123 -10.74 4.62 4.87
C LEU A 123 -11.24 5.85 5.63
N PHE A 124 -12.36 6.44 5.25
CA PHE A 124 -12.99 7.54 6.01
C PHE A 124 -13.49 7.06 7.38
N THR A 125 -14.16 5.90 7.41
CA THR A 125 -14.75 5.32 8.62
C THR A 125 -13.70 4.96 9.67
N ASN A 126 -12.55 4.44 9.23
CA ASN A 126 -11.41 4.09 10.07
C ASN A 126 -10.45 5.27 10.32
N HIS A 127 -10.85 6.49 9.95
CA HIS A 127 -10.09 7.72 10.13
C HIS A 127 -8.67 7.69 9.52
N LEU A 128 -8.48 6.88 8.47
CA LEU A 128 -7.24 6.81 7.70
C LEU A 128 -7.13 8.01 6.74
N ILE A 129 -8.27 8.45 6.23
CA ILE A 129 -8.42 9.74 5.54
C ILE A 129 -9.50 10.58 6.21
N ASN A 130 -9.56 11.86 5.86
CA ASN A 130 -10.55 12.80 6.39
C ASN A 130 -11.01 13.75 5.28
N ASN A 131 -11.93 14.66 5.61
CA ASN A 131 -12.62 15.51 4.63
C ASN A 131 -11.72 16.54 3.90
N VAL A 132 -10.43 16.61 4.21
CA VAL A 132 -9.48 17.42 3.43
C VAL A 132 -8.99 16.71 2.17
N PHE A 133 -9.21 15.40 2.06
CA PHE A 133 -8.96 14.65 0.84
C PHE A 133 -10.10 14.88 -0.15
N GLU A 134 -9.74 15.23 -1.37
CA GLU A 134 -10.66 15.45 -2.47
C GLU A 134 -10.33 14.49 -3.61
N LYS A 135 -11.37 13.89 -4.21
CA LYS A 135 -11.19 13.06 -5.39
C LYS A 135 -10.77 13.93 -6.58
N THR A 136 -9.61 13.67 -7.14
CA THR A 136 -9.07 14.43 -8.27
C THR A 136 -9.10 13.65 -9.58
N TRP A 137 -9.03 12.32 -9.52
CA TRP A 137 -8.95 11.47 -10.70
C TRP A 137 -9.38 10.02 -10.44
N CYS A 138 -9.67 9.26 -11.50
CA CYS A 138 -9.90 7.82 -11.41
C CYS A 138 -9.59 7.11 -12.74
N THR A 139 -9.29 5.81 -12.67
CA THR A 139 -9.13 4.92 -13.83
C THR A 139 -9.79 3.57 -13.58
N THR A 140 -10.05 2.82 -14.64
CA THR A 140 -10.62 1.46 -14.57
C THR A 140 -9.60 0.48 -15.13
N LYS A 141 -9.20 -0.52 -14.33
CA LYS A 141 -8.16 -1.52 -14.67
C LYS A 141 -8.44 -2.88 -14.08
N TYR A 142 -7.78 -3.90 -14.61
CA TYR A 142 -7.89 -5.28 -14.12
C TYR A 142 -7.16 -5.51 -12.80
N ASN A 143 -6.14 -4.69 -12.52
CA ASN A 143 -5.41 -4.74 -11.27
C ASN A 143 -4.72 -3.42 -10.92
N TYR A 144 -4.21 -3.35 -9.69
CA TYR A 144 -3.58 -2.17 -9.14
C TYR A 144 -2.29 -1.77 -9.87
N ASN A 145 -1.50 -2.73 -10.37
CA ASN A 145 -0.23 -2.43 -11.04
C ASN A 145 -0.49 -1.74 -12.40
N GLU A 146 -1.51 -2.17 -13.13
CA GLU A 146 -1.98 -1.46 -14.32
C GLU A 146 -2.55 -0.08 -13.98
N ALA A 147 -3.26 0.05 -12.86
CA ALA A 147 -3.81 1.31 -12.39
C ALA A 147 -2.70 2.31 -12.02
N LEU A 148 -1.64 1.84 -11.36
CA LEU A 148 -0.44 2.63 -11.05
C LEU A 148 0.26 3.13 -12.31
N ARG A 149 0.40 2.30 -13.34
CA ARG A 149 0.97 2.76 -14.63
C ARG A 149 0.18 3.92 -15.22
N ASP A 150 -1.15 3.88 -15.15
CA ASP A 150 -1.99 4.99 -15.60
C ASP A 150 -1.88 6.22 -14.69
N LEU A 151 -1.82 6.02 -13.37
CA LEU A 151 -1.61 7.11 -12.40
C LEU A 151 -0.29 7.84 -12.69
N TYR A 152 0.81 7.12 -12.88
CA TYR A 152 2.12 7.70 -13.14
C TYR A 152 2.12 8.51 -14.45
N LYS A 153 1.46 8.01 -15.50
CA LYS A 153 1.24 8.76 -16.74
C LYS A 153 0.42 10.03 -16.51
N TYR A 154 -0.68 9.94 -15.75
CA TYR A 154 -1.52 11.07 -15.40
C TYR A 154 -0.75 12.14 -14.62
N LYS A 155 0.12 11.72 -13.70
CA LYS A 155 0.98 12.61 -12.89
C LYS A 155 2.20 13.17 -13.65
N GLY A 156 2.48 12.68 -14.86
CA GLY A 156 3.70 13.02 -15.58
C GLY A 156 4.97 12.52 -14.88
N TRP A 157 4.86 11.48 -14.04
CA TRP A 157 6.00 10.82 -13.41
C TRP A 157 6.71 9.89 -14.39
N ILE A 158 7.93 9.46 -14.04
CA ILE A 158 8.68 8.44 -14.79
C ILE A 158 7.85 7.14 -14.85
N GLU A 159 8.06 6.27 -15.83
CA GLU A 159 7.34 5.00 -15.91
C GLU A 159 7.38 4.20 -14.59
N TYR A 160 6.20 3.80 -14.09
CA TYR A 160 6.10 2.92 -12.94
C TYR A 160 6.73 1.55 -13.25
N LYS A 161 7.71 1.17 -12.44
CA LYS A 161 8.28 -0.18 -12.43
C LYS A 161 8.06 -0.77 -11.05
N GLU A 162 7.34 -1.87 -11.02
CA GLU A 162 7.16 -2.66 -9.81
C GLU A 162 8.52 -3.20 -9.37
N ILE A 163 8.81 -3.08 -8.08
CA ILE A 163 10.05 -3.63 -7.51
C ILE A 163 9.84 -5.13 -7.35
N CYS A 164 10.39 -5.92 -8.27
CA CYS A 164 10.34 -7.39 -8.19
C CYS A 164 11.25 -7.94 -7.10
#